data_AF-A0A174FSJ1-F1
#
_entry.id   AF-A0A174FSJ1-F1
#
_cell.length_a   1.000
_cell.length_b   1.000
_cell.length_c   1.000
_cell.angle_alpha   90.00
_cell.angle_beta   90.00
_cell.angle_gamma   90.00
#
_symmetry.space_group_name_H-M   'P 1'
#
loop_
_entity.id
_entity.type
_entity.pdbx_description
1 polymer ?
#
loop_
_entity_poly.entity_id
_entity_poly.type
_entity_poly.pdbx_seq_one_letter_code
_entity_poly.pdbx_strand_id
1 'polypeptide(L)'
;MYGTKKAEPVYDSESKNISITSDGKIIPKKAGTAIVKVTLPETENTKEYSFNISVTINGLRGDLNNDGKVTMSDLVKCVQSVSGRNTLTNQENWAADVDENGKVDIRDATRLLYFVSGRNVNL
;
A
#
# COMPACT_ATOMS: atom_id res chain seq x y z
N MET A 1 6.65 -0.45 47.41
CA MET A 1 7.03 -1.07 46.12
C MET A 1 6.49 -0.14 45.03
N TYR A 2 7.30 0.80 44.54
CA TYR A 2 6.86 1.73 43.50
C TYR A 2 6.91 0.99 42.16
N GLY A 3 5.77 0.43 41.75
CA GLY A 3 5.63 -0.11 40.41
C GLY A 3 5.67 1.06 39.43
N THR A 4 6.77 1.23 38.71
CA THR A 4 6.86 2.17 37.59
C THR A 4 5.90 1.68 36.51
N LYS A 5 4.70 2.27 36.47
CA LYS A 5 3.73 2.03 35.41
C LYS A 5 4.37 2.56 34.13
N LYS A 6 4.84 1.66 33.26
CA LYS A 6 5.38 2.05 31.96
C LYS A 6 4.26 2.73 31.17
N ALA A 7 4.54 3.89 30.60
CA ALA A 7 3.65 4.50 29.62
C ALA A 7 3.53 3.56 28.41
N GLU A 8 2.29 3.24 28.03
CA GLU A 8 2.01 2.54 26.79
C GLU A 8 1.98 3.55 25.65
N PRO A 9 2.61 3.26 24.50
CA PRO A 9 2.56 4.13 23.34
C PRO A 9 1.14 4.23 22.78
N VAL A 10 0.78 5.43 22.33
CA VAL A 10 -0.44 5.71 21.59
C VAL A 10 -0.10 5.87 20.12
N TYR A 11 -0.87 5.21 19.26
CA TYR A 11 -0.67 5.21 17.81
C TYR A 11 -1.84 5.90 17.13
N ASP A 12 -1.56 6.88 16.28
CA ASP A 12 -2.57 7.63 15.55
C ASP A 12 -2.20 7.81 14.08
N SER A 13 -3.20 7.85 13.21
CA SER A 13 -3.02 8.18 11.79
C SER A 13 -4.32 8.70 11.18
N GLU A 14 -4.22 9.80 10.43
CA GLU A 14 -5.33 10.35 9.64
C GLU A 14 -5.54 9.60 8.30
N SER A 15 -4.67 8.62 7.98
CA SER A 15 -4.68 7.95 6.69
C SER A 15 -5.79 6.90 6.58
N LYS A 16 -6.55 6.96 5.47
CA LYS A 16 -7.51 5.91 5.09
C LYS A 16 -6.85 4.64 4.54
N ASN A 17 -5.53 4.68 4.31
CA ASN A 17 -4.79 3.57 3.70
C ASN A 17 -4.48 2.46 4.70
N ILE A 18 -4.57 2.74 6.01
CA ILE A 18 -4.30 1.78 7.08
C ILE A 18 -5.39 1.81 8.15
N SER A 19 -5.33 0.83 9.05
CA SER A 19 -5.88 0.93 10.39
C SER A 19 -4.86 0.43 11.39
N ILE A 20 -4.92 0.94 12.61
CA ILE A 20 -3.96 0.64 13.66
C ILE A 20 -4.72 0.15 14.87
N THR A 21 -4.30 -0.98 15.41
CA THR A 21 -4.84 -1.51 16.67
C THR A 21 -4.17 -0.83 17.87
N SER A 22 -4.75 -0.96 19.06
CA SER A 22 -4.21 -0.34 20.28
C SER A 22 -2.81 -0.85 20.65
N ASP A 23 -2.45 -2.07 20.25
CA ASP A 23 -1.11 -2.66 20.42
C ASP A 23 -0.13 -2.29 19.28
N GLY A 24 -0.53 -1.39 18.37
CA GLY A 24 0.34 -0.86 17.31
C GLY A 24 0.42 -1.70 16.05
N LYS A 25 -0.41 -2.73 15.88
CA LYS A 25 -0.45 -3.53 14.65
C LYS A 25 -1.08 -2.72 13.52
N ILE A 26 -0.35 -2.63 12.41
CA ILE A 26 -0.81 -1.92 11.20
C ILE A 26 -1.48 -2.91 10.25
N ILE A 27 -2.72 -2.60 9.86
CA ILE A 27 -3.52 -3.37 8.91
C ILE A 27 -3.68 -2.54 7.63
N PRO A 28 -3.06 -2.94 6.50
CA PRO A 28 -3.20 -2.22 5.24
C PRO A 28 -4.63 -2.33 4.69
N LYS A 29 -5.10 -1.26 4.07
CA LYS A 29 -6.43 -1.15 3.44
C LYS A 29 -6.38 -0.75 1.97
N LYS A 30 -5.51 0.18 1.61
CA LYS A 30 -5.35 0.69 0.24
C LYS A 30 -3.89 0.98 -0.05
N ALA A 31 -3.49 0.91 -1.32
CA ALA A 31 -2.17 1.39 -1.72
C ALA A 31 -2.02 2.89 -1.45
N GLY A 32 -0.78 3.31 -1.24
CA GLY A 32 -0.40 4.68 -0.92
C GLY A 32 0.43 4.77 0.35
N THR A 33 0.76 6.00 0.74
CA THR A 33 1.55 6.28 1.94
C THR A 33 0.65 6.69 3.10
N ALA A 34 0.99 6.25 4.31
CA ALA A 34 0.37 6.64 5.56
C ALA A 34 1.45 7.13 6.53
N ILE A 35 1.15 8.19 7.28
CA ILE A 35 1.98 8.63 8.38
C ILE A 35 1.33 8.18 9.68
N VAL A 36 2.07 7.43 10.48
CA VAL A 36 1.68 7.02 11.83
C VAL A 36 2.42 7.88 12.82
N LYS A 37 1.69 8.63 13.65
CA LYS A 37 2.24 9.33 14.80
C LYS A 37 2.26 8.38 15.98
N VAL A 38 3.44 8.14 16.53
CA VAL A 38 3.62 7.39 17.77
C VAL A 38 3.89 8.38 18.88
N THR A 39 3.09 8.34 19.94
CA THR A 39 3.21 9.21 21.10
C THR A 39 3.46 8.38 22.35
N LEU A 40 4.58 8.60 23.02
CA LEU A 40 4.82 8.12 24.38
C LEU A 40 4.35 9.20 25.35
N PRO A 41 3.26 8.96 26.12
CA PRO A 41 2.74 9.97 27.03
C PRO A 41 3.70 10.27 28.19
N GLU A 42 3.54 11.46 28.78
CA GLU A 42 4.28 11.87 29.97
C GLU A 42 4.02 10.92 31.16
N THR A 43 5.06 10.65 31.93
CA THR A 43 5.01 9.94 33.22
C THR A 43 5.62 10.79 34.31
N GLU A 44 5.58 10.33 35.56
CA GLU A 44 6.24 11.00 36.69
C GLU A 44 7.73 11.29 36.44
N ASN A 45 8.41 10.49 35.60
CA ASN A 45 9.86 10.58 35.39
C ASN A 45 10.26 10.91 33.94
N THR A 46 9.31 11.07 33.02
CA THR A 46 9.59 11.26 31.58
C THR A 46 8.61 12.24 30.95
N LYS A 47 9.09 13.17 30.13
CA LYS A 47 8.22 14.04 29.32
C LYS A 47 7.61 13.27 28.15
N GLU A 48 6.51 13.80 27.62
CA GLU A 48 5.95 13.31 26.36
C GLU A 48 6.98 13.37 25.23
N TYR A 49 7.00 12.34 24.39
CA TYR A 49 7.81 12.29 23.17
C TYR A 49 6.98 11.70 22.03
N SER A 50 7.08 12.29 20.84
CA SER A 50 6.42 11.76 19.65
C SER A 50 7.32 11.76 18.43
N PHE A 51 7.09 10.80 17.54
CA PHE A 51 7.78 10.67 16.27
C PHE A 51 6.83 10.09 15.22
N ASN A 52 7.18 10.31 13.94
CA ASN A 52 6.39 9.85 12.81
C ASN A 52 7.07 8.64 12.15
N ILE A 53 6.27 7.62 11.82
CA ILE A 53 6.65 6.49 10.98
C ILE A 53 5.92 6.66 9.64
N SER A 54 6.67 6.59 8.54
CA SER A 54 6.08 6.54 7.19
C SER A 54 5.92 5.09 6.75
N VAL A 55 4.70 4.73 6.34
CA VAL A 55 4.35 3.40 5.85
C VAL A 55 3.88 3.52 4.41
N THR A 56 4.50 2.78 3.50
CA THR A 56 4.07 2.72 2.10
C THR A 56 3.51 1.35 1.78
N ILE A 57 2.29 1.34 1.25
CA ILE A 57 1.60 0.14 0.78
C ILE A 57 1.59 0.21 -0.74
N ASN A 58 2.22 -0.77 -1.38
CA ASN A 58 2.33 -0.77 -2.85
C ASN A 58 1.02 -1.16 -3.56
N GLY A 59 0.12 -1.85 -2.86
CA GLY A 59 -1.15 -2.32 -3.41
C GLY A 59 -1.09 -3.76 -3.91
N LEU A 60 -1.97 -4.08 -4.85
CA LEU A 60 -2.04 -5.39 -5.50
C LEU A 60 -1.40 -5.29 -6.89
N ARG A 61 -0.55 -6.27 -7.26
CA ARG A 61 -0.07 -6.37 -8.65
C ARG A 61 -1.25 -6.61 -9.59
N GLY A 62 -1.26 -5.89 -10.70
CA GLY A 62 -2.33 -5.89 -11.69
C GLY A 62 -3.49 -4.93 -11.39
N ASP A 63 -3.55 -4.33 -10.19
CA ASP A 63 -4.55 -3.32 -9.83
C ASP A 63 -3.99 -1.91 -10.07
N LEU A 64 -4.18 -1.40 -11.29
CA LEU A 64 -3.62 -0.13 -11.75
C LEU A 64 -4.48 1.07 -11.35
N ASN A 65 -5.68 0.84 -10.82
CA ASN A 65 -6.56 1.92 -10.35
C ASN A 65 -6.71 1.97 -8.82
N ASN A 66 -6.11 1.00 -8.10
CA ASN A 66 -6.13 0.86 -6.64
C ASN A 66 -7.56 0.72 -6.08
N ASP A 67 -8.44 0.03 -6.81
CA ASP A 67 -9.80 -0.26 -6.37
C ASP A 67 -9.92 -1.58 -5.57
N GLY A 68 -8.80 -2.30 -5.45
CA GLY A 68 -8.69 -3.57 -4.73
C GLY A 68 -9.01 -4.79 -5.59
N LYS A 69 -9.22 -4.63 -6.89
CA LYS A 69 -9.54 -5.71 -7.83
C LYS A 69 -8.70 -5.58 -9.09
N VAL A 70 -8.43 -6.71 -9.72
CA VAL A 70 -7.79 -6.74 -11.04
C VAL A 70 -8.87 -6.99 -12.08
N THR A 71 -9.14 -5.99 -12.92
CA THR A 71 -10.28 -5.96 -13.84
C THR A 71 -9.88 -5.53 -15.25
N MET A 72 -10.85 -5.53 -16.17
CA MET A 72 -10.65 -5.03 -17.53
C MET A 72 -10.19 -3.56 -17.58
N SER A 73 -10.59 -2.75 -16.59
CA SER A 73 -10.16 -1.34 -16.49
C SER A 73 -8.64 -1.24 -16.32
N ASP A 74 -8.06 -2.13 -15.52
CA ASP A 74 -6.62 -2.20 -15.28
C ASP A 74 -5.88 -2.66 -16.53
N LEU A 75 -6.42 -3.67 -17.22
CA LEU A 75 -5.87 -4.12 -18.51
C LEU A 75 -5.85 -2.98 -19.53
N VAL A 76 -6.97 -2.25 -19.70
CA VAL A 76 -7.05 -1.14 -20.66
C VAL A 76 -6.02 -0.08 -20.32
N LYS A 77 -5.86 0.26 -19.05
CA LYS A 77 -4.87 1.24 -18.60
C LYS A 77 -3.42 0.75 -18.84
N CYS A 78 -3.15 -0.53 -18.60
CA CYS A 78 -1.86 -1.15 -18.90
C CYS A 78 -1.56 -1.10 -20.41
N VAL A 79 -2.52 -1.47 -21.27
CA VAL A 79 -2.37 -1.43 -22.73
C VAL A 79 -2.16 -0.01 -23.25
N GLN A 80 -2.87 0.97 -22.68
CA GLN A 80 -2.66 2.38 -23.00
C GLN A 80 -1.24 2.82 -22.64
N SER A 81 -0.69 2.37 -21.51
CA SER A 81 0.69 2.66 -21.14
C SER A 81 1.70 2.01 -22.09
N VAL A 82 1.56 0.71 -22.35
CA VAL A 82 2.43 -0.04 -23.26
C VAL A 82 2.40 0.54 -24.68
N SER A 83 1.26 1.09 -25.12
CA SER A 83 1.12 1.77 -26.42
C SER A 83 1.54 3.25 -26.42
N GLY A 84 2.07 3.77 -25.31
CA GLY A 84 2.52 5.16 -25.18
C GLY A 84 1.40 6.20 -25.13
N ARG A 85 0.15 5.77 -24.90
CA ARG A 85 -1.02 6.64 -24.81
C ARG A 85 -1.32 7.13 -23.40
N ASN A 86 -0.68 6.53 -22.39
CA ASN A 86 -0.82 6.94 -21.01
C ASN A 86 0.50 6.80 -20.25
N THR A 87 0.83 7.78 -19.41
CA THR A 87 2.00 7.72 -18.53
C THR A 87 1.53 7.29 -17.15
N LEU A 88 2.01 6.14 -16.68
CA LEU A 88 1.67 5.62 -15.37
C LEU A 88 2.42 6.36 -14.26
N THR A 89 1.77 6.51 -13.10
CA THR A 89 2.46 6.93 -11.88
C THR A 89 3.44 5.85 -11.38
N ASN A 90 4.28 6.15 -10.39
CA ASN A 90 5.20 5.16 -9.83
C ASN A 90 4.48 3.95 -9.22
N GLN A 91 3.36 4.18 -8.52
CA GLN A 91 2.56 3.11 -7.93
C GLN A 91 1.87 2.28 -9.01
N GLU A 92 1.36 2.93 -10.06
CA GLU A 92 0.75 2.24 -11.20
C GLU A 92 1.76 1.44 -12.02
N ASN A 93 2.98 1.96 -12.21
CA ASN A 93 4.07 1.22 -12.85
C ASN A 93 4.43 -0.04 -12.05
N TRP A 94 4.53 0.09 -10.72
CA TRP A 94 4.77 -1.07 -9.86
C TRP A 94 3.66 -2.11 -9.96
N ALA A 95 2.39 -1.67 -9.98
CA ALA A 95 1.25 -2.56 -10.13
C ALA A 95 1.20 -3.20 -11.53
N ALA A 96 1.57 -2.46 -12.58
CA ALA A 96 1.52 -2.93 -13.96
C ALA A 96 2.63 -3.93 -14.32
N ASP A 97 3.79 -3.87 -13.66
CA ASP A 97 4.89 -4.86 -13.79
C ASP A 97 4.49 -6.17 -13.08
N VAL A 98 3.54 -6.90 -13.66
CA VAL A 98 2.94 -8.09 -13.02
C VAL A 98 3.88 -9.28 -13.02
N ASP A 99 4.90 -9.28 -13.88
CA ASP A 99 5.91 -10.34 -13.92
C ASP A 99 7.24 -10.02 -13.25
N GLU A 100 7.31 -8.84 -12.64
CA GLU A 100 8.40 -8.37 -11.80
C GLU A 100 9.74 -8.26 -12.55
N ASN A 101 9.70 -8.04 -13.87
CA ASN A 101 10.91 -7.89 -14.67
C ASN A 101 11.49 -6.46 -14.62
N GLY A 102 10.78 -5.52 -13.97
CA GLY A 102 11.16 -4.12 -13.83
C GLY A 102 10.81 -3.26 -15.05
N LYS A 103 10.01 -3.77 -15.99
CA LYS A 103 9.53 -3.03 -17.16
C LYS A 103 8.07 -3.37 -17.40
N VAL A 104 7.25 -2.34 -17.60
CA VAL A 104 5.87 -2.48 -18.04
C VAL A 104 5.85 -2.62 -19.57
N ASP A 105 5.61 -3.84 -20.06
CA ASP A 105 5.53 -4.11 -21.49
C ASP A 105 4.38 -5.05 -21.89
N ILE A 106 4.40 -5.51 -23.15
CA ILE A 106 3.31 -6.35 -23.69
C ILE A 106 3.14 -7.67 -22.94
N ARG A 107 4.18 -8.17 -22.27
CA ARG A 107 4.11 -9.40 -21.46
C ARG A 107 3.21 -9.20 -20.26
N ASP A 108 3.28 -8.05 -19.62
CA ASP A 108 2.40 -7.69 -18.51
C ASP A 108 0.95 -7.56 -18.95
N ALA A 109 0.72 -6.82 -20.04
CA ALA A 109 -0.60 -6.67 -20.62
C ALA A 109 -1.21 -8.02 -21.03
N THR A 110 -0.37 -8.96 -21.52
CA THR A 110 -0.82 -10.31 -21.89
C THR A 110 -1.17 -11.14 -20.66
N ARG A 111 -0.39 -11.06 -19.57
CA ARG A 111 -0.71 -11.74 -18.30
C ARG A 111 -2.00 -11.19 -17.70
N LEU A 112 -2.15 -9.87 -17.65
CA LEU A 112 -3.38 -9.21 -17.23
C LEU A 112 -4.57 -9.67 -18.07
N LEU A 113 -4.43 -9.73 -19.41
CA LEU A 113 -5.48 -10.23 -20.30
C LEU A 113 -5.89 -11.66 -19.94
N TYR A 114 -4.93 -12.56 -19.72
CA TYR A 114 -5.24 -13.94 -19.35
C TYR A 114 -5.91 -14.05 -17.99
N PHE A 115 -5.49 -13.22 -17.03
CA PHE A 115 -6.13 -13.17 -15.72
C PHE A 115 -7.58 -12.68 -15.82
N VAL A 116 -7.81 -11.51 -16.42
CA VAL A 116 -9.16 -10.90 -16.48
C VAL A 116 -10.12 -11.64 -17.40
N SER A 117 -9.61 -12.41 -18.38
CA SER A 117 -10.42 -13.29 -19.23
C SER A 117 -10.74 -14.65 -18.58
N GLY A 118 -10.18 -14.94 -17.41
CA GLY A 118 -10.32 -16.23 -16.73
C GLY A 118 -9.52 -17.37 -17.36
N ARG A 119 -8.63 -17.06 -18.31
CA ARG A 119 -7.73 -18.05 -18.94
C ARG A 119 -6.63 -18.50 -17.98
N ASN A 120 -6.23 -17.63 -17.06
CA ASN A 120 -5.30 -17.95 -15.97
C ASN A 120 -5.87 -17.43 -14.65
N VAL A 121 -5.63 -18.14 -13.56
CA VAL A 121 -6.10 -17.73 -12.21
C VAL A 121 -5.04 -16.95 -11.42
N ASN A 122 -3.80 -16.94 -11.92
CA ASN A 122 -2.67 -16.27 -11.29
C ASN A 122 -2.08 -15.23 -12.25
N LEU A 123 -1.54 -14.16 -11.66
CA LEU A 123 -0.69 -13.19 -12.34
C LEU A 123 0.78 -13.63 -12.27
#